data_AF-A0A966PW68-F1
#
_entry.id   AF-A0A966PW68-F1
#
_cell.length_a   1.000
_cell.length_b   1.000
_cell.length_c   1.000
_cell.angle_alpha   90.00
_cell.angle_beta   90.00
_cell.angle_gamma   90.00
#
_symmetry.space_group_name_H-M   'P 1'
#
loop_
_entity.id
_entity.type
_entity.pdbx_description
1 polymer ?
#
loop_
_entity_poly.entity_id
_entity_poly.type
_entity_poly.pdbx_seq_one_letter_code
_entity_poly.pdbx_strand_id
1 'polypeptide(L)'
;PVEAKKAQFDVQLQNIIKLTHNMISQNTESITTEDGVVVTNPEHIIEFYNNASKNIIREVQDIIIDLNNSVKQQSTKVMCESCEKTYEVAVTFDYANFFED
;
A
#
# COMPACT_ATOMS: atom_id res chain seq x y z
N PRO A 1 -22.15 6.65 -30.43
CA PRO A 1 -22.58 6.55 -29.00
C PRO A 1 -21.91 5.42 -28.21
N VAL A 2 -21.83 4.20 -28.76
CA VAL A 2 -21.21 3.04 -28.09
C VAL A 2 -19.67 3.08 -28.15
N GLU A 3 -19.09 3.47 -29.29
CA GLU A 3 -17.62 3.59 -29.43
C GLU A 3 -17.01 4.69 -28.55
N ALA A 4 -17.70 5.83 -28.39
CA ALA A 4 -17.26 6.89 -27.49
C ALA A 4 -17.24 6.42 -26.02
N LYS A 5 -18.21 5.61 -25.60
CA LYS A 5 -18.23 5.00 -24.25
C LYS A 5 -17.09 4.00 -24.07
N LYS A 6 -16.79 3.19 -25.09
CA LYS A 6 -15.66 2.25 -25.06
C LYS A 6 -14.33 2.98 -24.94
N ALA A 7 -14.11 4.03 -25.74
CA ALA A 7 -12.90 4.83 -25.68
C ALA A 7 -12.71 5.50 -24.30
N GLN A 8 -13.79 6.03 -23.71
CA GLN A 8 -13.74 6.59 -22.35
C GLN A 8 -13.41 5.52 -21.30
N PHE A 9 -13.98 4.33 -21.43
CA PHE A 9 -13.67 3.21 -20.54
C PHE A 9 -12.19 2.81 -20.61
N ASP A 10 -11.63 2.71 -21.82
CA ASP A 10 -10.22 2.38 -22.01
C ASP A 10 -9.31 3.42 -21.35
N VAL A 11 -9.62 4.72 -21.49
CA VAL A 11 -8.88 5.81 -20.82
C VAL A 11 -8.95 5.67 -19.30
N GLN A 12 -10.13 5.38 -18.75
CA GLN A 12 -10.29 5.20 -17.30
C GLN A 12 -9.50 3.99 -16.79
N LEU A 13 -9.50 2.88 -17.52
CA LEU A 13 -8.72 1.69 -17.18
C LEU A 13 -7.21 2.01 -17.16
N GLN A 14 -6.72 2.74 -18.15
CA GLN A 14 -5.32 3.17 -18.19
C GLN A 14 -4.96 4.07 -16.99
N ASN A 15 -5.88 4.94 -16.56
CA ASN A 15 -5.64 5.77 -15.38
C ASN A 15 -5.56 4.94 -14.10
N ILE A 16 -6.41 3.92 -13.94
CA ILE A 16 -6.35 3.01 -12.78
C ILE A 16 -5.01 2.25 -12.75
N ILE A 17 -4.54 1.78 -13.90
CA ILE A 17 -3.24 1.10 -14.03
C ILE A 17 -2.11 2.06 -13.63
N LYS A 18 -2.11 3.29 -14.14
CA LYS A 18 -1.10 4.30 -13.79
C LYS A 18 -1.09 4.64 -12.30
N LEU A 19 -2.28 4.79 -11.70
CA LEU A 19 -2.40 5.04 -10.26
C LEU A 19 -1.85 3.87 -9.45
N THR A 20 -2.12 2.64 -9.88
CA THR A 20 -1.59 1.43 -9.25
C THR A 20 -0.06 1.40 -9.30
N HIS A 21 0.53 1.65 -10.47
CA HIS A 21 1.99 1.67 -10.64
C HIS A 21 2.65 2.78 -9.82
N ASN A 22 2.02 3.95 -9.75
CA ASN A 22 2.52 5.06 -8.94
C ASN A 22 2.47 4.72 -7.44
N MET A 23 1.36 4.12 -6.99
CA MET A 23 1.20 3.70 -5.60
C MET A 23 2.30 2.71 -5.19
N ILE A 24 2.52 1.65 -5.96
CA ILE A 24 3.57 0.66 -5.62
C ILE A 24 4.98 1.27 -5.73
N SER A 25 5.24 2.15 -6.70
CA SER A 25 6.54 2.81 -6.82
C SER A 25 6.85 3.71 -5.63
N GLN A 26 5.85 4.43 -5.10
CA GLN A 26 6.01 5.28 -3.92
C GLN A 26 6.28 4.48 -2.63
N ASN A 27 5.86 3.21 -2.59
CA ASN A 27 6.11 2.30 -1.48
C ASN A 27 7.39 1.45 -1.68
N THR A 28 8.17 1.74 -2.71
CA THR A 28 9.41 1.00 -3.04
C THR A 28 10.62 1.91 -2.84
N GLU A 29 11.45 1.59 -1.86
CA GLU A 29 12.67 2.35 -1.58
C GLU A 29 13.78 2.09 -2.60
N SER A 30 13.97 0.81 -2.98
CA SER A 30 14.99 0.42 -3.95
C SER A 30 14.65 -0.90 -4.64
N ILE A 31 15.26 -1.12 -5.81
CA ILE A 31 15.24 -2.39 -6.53
C ILE A 31 16.68 -2.84 -6.70
N THR A 32 17.00 -4.06 -6.23
CA THR A 32 18.31 -4.67 -6.45
C THR A 32 18.24 -5.61 -7.65
N THR A 33 19.10 -5.38 -8.63
CA THR A 33 19.22 -6.22 -9.83
C THR A 33 20.00 -7.51 -9.53
N GLU A 34 19.90 -8.50 -10.42
CA GLU A 34 20.62 -9.78 -10.28
C GLU A 34 22.15 -9.59 -10.21
N ASP A 35 22.67 -8.55 -10.87
CA ASP A 35 24.09 -8.17 -10.83
C ASP A 35 24.50 -7.41 -9.55
N GLY A 36 23.57 -7.23 -8.60
CA GLY A 36 23.80 -6.58 -7.32
C GLY A 36 23.74 -5.05 -7.34
N VAL A 37 23.38 -4.44 -8.48
CA VAL A 37 23.20 -2.99 -8.56
C VAL A 37 21.91 -2.59 -7.84
N VAL A 38 22.02 -1.65 -6.89
CA VAL A 38 20.89 -1.08 -6.15
C VAL A 38 20.40 0.18 -6.86
N VAL A 39 19.16 0.15 -7.32
CA VAL A 39 18.49 1.27 -8.00
C VAL A 39 17.56 1.96 -7.01
N THR A 40 17.82 3.23 -6.72
CA THR A 40 17.00 4.08 -5.83
C THR A 40 16.34 5.25 -6.57
N ASN A 41 16.63 5.45 -7.85
CA ASN A 41 16.04 6.53 -8.64
C ASN A 41 14.53 6.27 -8.83
N PRO A 42 13.63 7.15 -8.34
CA PRO A 42 12.19 6.98 -8.48
C PRO A 42 11.72 6.85 -9.95
N GLU A 43 12.39 7.52 -10.88
CA GLU A 43 12.05 7.45 -12.32
C GLU A 43 12.33 6.05 -12.90
N HIS A 44 13.42 5.41 -12.46
CA HIS A 44 13.74 4.05 -12.91
C HIS A 44 12.83 3.02 -12.22
N ILE A 45 12.44 3.26 -10.97
CA ILE A 45 11.52 2.39 -10.23
C ILE A 45 10.13 2.40 -10.88
N ILE A 46 9.59 3.58 -11.23
CA ILE A 46 8.30 3.64 -11.93
C ILE A 46 8.38 3.04 -13.35
N GLU A 47 9.50 3.22 -14.04
CA GLU A 47 9.75 2.58 -15.35
C GLU A 47 9.74 1.05 -15.23
N PHE A 48 10.38 0.49 -14.20
CA PHE A 48 10.35 -0.94 -13.93
C PHE A 48 8.91 -1.43 -13.79
N TYR A 49 8.09 -0.79 -12.96
CA TYR A 49 6.70 -1.20 -12.77
C TYR A 49 5.82 -1.03 -14.01
N ASN A 50 6.08 -0.01 -14.84
CA ASN A 50 5.39 0.15 -16.11
C ASN A 50 5.65 -0.99 -17.10
N ASN A 51 6.79 -1.66 -16.99
CA ASN A 51 7.20 -2.76 -17.86
C ASN A 51 7.14 -4.13 -17.17
N ALA A 52 6.82 -4.18 -15.87
CA ALA A 52 6.77 -5.41 -15.11
C ALA A 52 5.57 -6.29 -15.48
N SER A 53 5.71 -7.59 -15.25
CA SER A 53 4.59 -8.51 -15.42
C SER A 53 3.51 -8.27 -14.38
N LYS A 54 2.25 -8.58 -14.72
CA LYS A 54 1.10 -8.47 -13.80
C LYS A 54 1.28 -9.28 -12.52
N ASN A 55 2.13 -10.31 -12.53
CA ASN A 55 2.37 -11.14 -11.34
C ASN A 55 3.20 -10.37 -10.32
N ILE A 56 4.27 -9.69 -10.76
CA ILE A 56 5.11 -8.85 -9.90
C ILE A 56 4.29 -7.72 -9.29
N ILE A 57 3.45 -7.06 -10.09
CA ILE A 57 2.58 -5.98 -9.61
C ILE A 57 1.66 -6.49 -8.49
N ARG A 58 1.02 -7.64 -8.69
CA ARG A 58 0.13 -8.22 -7.67
C ARG A 58 0.86 -8.62 -6.41
N GLU A 59 2.01 -9.27 -6.54
CA GLU A 59 2.79 -9.72 -5.38
C GLU A 59 3.20 -8.55 -4.49
N VAL A 60 3.67 -7.44 -5.08
CA VAL A 60 4.00 -6.22 -4.33
C VAL A 60 2.75 -5.59 -3.72
N GLN A 61 1.62 -5.56 -4.44
CA GLN A 61 0.35 -5.07 -3.89
C GLN A 61 -0.12 -5.88 -2.68
N ASP A 62 -0.02 -7.20 -2.75
CA ASP A 62 -0.44 -8.10 -1.67
C ASP A 62 0.42 -7.86 -0.43
N ILE A 63 1.74 -7.68 -0.59
CA ILE A 63 2.63 -7.31 0.52
C ILE A 63 2.22 -5.99 1.17
N ILE A 64 1.89 -4.96 0.38
CA ILE A 64 1.44 -3.65 0.89
C ILE A 64 0.11 -3.78 1.65
N ILE A 65 -0.81 -4.62 1.17
CA ILE A 65 -2.09 -4.88 1.83
C ILE A 65 -1.87 -5.62 3.16
N ASP A 66 -1.01 -6.63 3.16
CA ASP A 66 -0.70 -7.42 4.36
C ASP A 66 -0.02 -6.56 5.43
N LEU A 67 0.92 -5.69 5.04
CA LEU A 67 1.52 -4.71 5.94
C LEU A 67 0.46 -3.80 6.56
N ASN A 68 -0.45 -3.23 5.74
CA ASN A 68 -1.54 -2.41 6.25
C ASN A 68 -2.47 -3.16 7.21
N ASN A 69 -2.75 -4.42 6.94
CA ASN A 69 -3.59 -5.25 7.80
C ASN A 69 -2.90 -5.56 9.14
N SER A 70 -1.60 -5.84 9.11
CA SER A 70 -0.81 -6.11 10.32
C SER A 70 -0.79 -4.92 11.29
N VAL A 71 -0.73 -3.69 10.76
CA VAL A 71 -0.75 -2.46 11.57
C VAL A 71 -2.13 -2.22 12.19
N LYS A 72 -3.22 -2.57 11.50
CA LYS A 72 -4.60 -2.39 12.00
C LYS A 72 -4.97 -3.33 13.15
N GLN A 73 -4.22 -4.41 13.38
CA GLN A 73 -4.59 -5.49 14.30
C GLN A 73 -4.15 -5.28 15.76
N GLN A 74 -3.70 -4.08 16.15
CA GLN A 74 -3.39 -3.77 17.55
C GLN A 74 -4.65 -3.40 18.34
N SER A 75 -5.66 -4.28 18.39
CA SER A 75 -6.69 -4.16 19.43
C SER A 75 -6.13 -4.75 20.72
N THR A 76 -6.04 -3.92 21.77
CA THR A 76 -5.61 -4.38 23.09
C THR A 76 -6.83 -4.88 23.85
N LYS A 77 -6.71 -6.09 24.42
CA LYS A 77 -7.70 -6.62 25.36
C LYS A 77 -7.47 -5.99 26.72
N VAL A 78 -8.39 -5.16 27.16
CA VAL A 78 -8.37 -4.58 28.50
C VAL A 78 -9.42 -5.26 29.36
N MET A 79 -9.03 -5.66 30.56
CA MET A 79 -9.95 -6.21 31.55
C MET A 79 -10.37 -5.09 32.50
N CYS A 80 -11.67 -4.90 32.67
CA CYS A 80 -12.19 -3.98 33.67
C CYS A 80 -12.01 -4.60 35.07
N GLU A 81 -11.19 -3.99 35.91
CA GLU A 81 -10.91 -4.50 37.26
C GLU A 81 -12.15 -4.52 38.19
N SER A 82 -13.18 -3.72 37.88
CA SER A 82 -14.38 -3.59 38.71
C SER A 82 -15.52 -4.53 38.31
N CYS A 83 -15.51 -5.10 37.11
CA CYS A 83 -16.56 -6.02 36.67
C CYS A 83 -16.05 -7.26 35.91
N GLU A 84 -14.73 -7.45 35.86
CA GLU A 84 -14.00 -8.58 35.23
C GLU A 84 -14.33 -8.82 33.75
N LYS A 85 -15.01 -7.88 33.09
CA LYS A 85 -15.31 -7.96 31.66
C LYS A 85 -14.08 -7.58 30.83
N THR A 86 -13.81 -8.38 29.80
CA THR A 86 -12.78 -8.10 28.80
C THR A 86 -13.39 -7.31 27.64
N TYR A 87 -12.74 -6.22 27.25
CA TYR A 87 -13.11 -5.38 26.13
C TYR A 87 -11.98 -5.35 25.11
N GLU A 88 -12.32 -5.42 23.82
CA GLU A 88 -11.38 -5.16 22.75
C GLU A 88 -11.39 -3.66 22.46
N VAL A 89 -10.29 -2.98 22.78
CA VAL A 89 -10.12 -1.55 22.54
C VAL A 89 -9.12 -1.39 21.40
N ALA A 90 -9.55 -0.75 20.31
CA ALA A 90 -8.64 -0.36 19.24
C ALA A 90 -7.67 0.70 19.77
N VAL A 91 -6.36 0.44 19.68
CA VAL A 91 -5.35 1.44 20.00
C VAL A 91 -5.29 2.43 18.85
N THR A 92 -5.86 3.63 19.06
CA THR A 92 -5.70 4.75 18.13
C THR A 92 -4.46 5.54 18.50
N PHE A 93 -3.50 5.64 17.59
CA PHE A 93 -2.33 6.47 17.77
C PHE A 93 -2.71 7.95 17.54
N ASP A 94 -2.62 8.76 18.60
CA ASP A 94 -2.91 10.19 18.52
C ASP A 94 -1.68 10.98 18.10
N TYR A 95 -1.59 11.28 16.81
CA TYR A 95 -0.49 12.06 16.24
C TYR A 95 -0.39 13.49 16.81
N ALA A 96 -1.48 14.05 17.36
CA ALA A 96 -1.45 15.41 17.91
C ALA A 96 -0.66 15.49 19.23
N ASN A 97 -0.67 14.41 20.01
CA ASN A 97 -0.03 14.34 21.33
C ASN A 97 1.30 13.58 21.33
N PHE A 98 1.77 13.09 20.17
CA PHE A 98 2.97 12.26 20.08
C PHE A 98 4.29 13.01 20.27
N PHE A 99 4.31 14.33 20.05
CA PHE A 99 5.51 15.17 20.15
C PHE A 99 5.52 16.12 21.36
N GLU A 100 4.62 15.94 22.33
CA GLU A 100 4.52 16.83 23.50
C GLU A 100 5.55 16.56 24.61
N ASP A 101 6.45 15.57 24.47
CA ASP A 101 7.59 15.32 25.37
C ASP A 101 8.94 15.26 24.63
#